data_AF-A0A352PKX6-F1
#
_entry.id   AF-A0A352PKX6-F1
#
_cell.length_a   1.000
_cell.length_b   1.000
_cell.length_c   1.000
_cell.angle_alpha   90.00
_cell.angle_beta   90.00
_cell.angle_gamma   90.00
#
_symmetry.space_group_name_H-M   'P 1'
#
loop_
_entity.id
_entity.type
_entity.pdbx_description
1 polymer ?
#
loop_
_entity_poly.entity_id
_entity_poly.type
_entity_poly.pdbx_seq_one_letter_code
_entity_poly.pdbx_strand_id
1 'polypeptide(L)'
;MMYNTATMTDVKRKKGESFEAMLRRFTKRAQQSGLILEAKKVRYHSKKTTKTSAKERALRAKEVSAKRDWLIKTGQLVEDKYSFGKKR
;
A
#
# COMPACT_ATOMS: atom_id res chain seq x y z
N MET A 1 -25.31 -10.44 21.41
CA MET A 1 -24.44 -9.53 20.61
C MET A 1 -23.71 -10.37 19.58
N MET A 2 -24.18 -10.45 18.33
CA MET A 2 -23.57 -11.29 17.30
C MET A 2 -22.45 -10.51 16.60
N TYR A 3 -21.20 -10.90 16.83
CA TYR A 3 -20.04 -10.33 16.15
C TYR A 3 -19.98 -10.89 14.73
N ASN A 4 -20.24 -10.04 13.74
CA ASN A 4 -19.98 -10.36 12.35
C ASN A 4 -18.46 -10.37 12.12
N THR A 5 -17.85 -11.56 12.18
CA THR A 5 -16.44 -11.83 11.88
C THR A 5 -16.19 -12.03 10.38
N ALA A 6 -16.83 -11.25 9.51
CA ALA A 6 -16.48 -11.22 8.10
C ALA A 6 -15.12 -10.52 7.94
N THR A 7 -14.06 -11.32 8.09
CA THR A 7 -12.65 -10.96 7.94
C THR A 7 -12.42 -10.27 6.58
N MET A 8 -11.46 -9.34 6.54
CA MET A 8 -11.26 -8.30 5.51
C MET A 8 -11.22 -8.72 4.03
N THR A 9 -11.30 -10.00 3.69
CA THR A 9 -11.19 -10.56 2.33
C THR A 9 -12.29 -11.55 1.95
N ASP A 10 -13.26 -11.85 2.82
CA ASP A 10 -14.35 -12.76 2.46
C ASP A 10 -15.28 -12.12 1.42
N VAL A 11 -15.46 -12.80 0.27
CA VAL A 11 -16.30 -12.32 -0.85
C VAL A 11 -17.21 -13.45 -1.28
N LYS A 12 -18.50 -13.31 -0.97
CA LYS A 12 -19.54 -14.24 -1.44
C LYS A 12 -20.09 -13.82 -2.80
N ARG A 13 -20.47 -14.82 -3.61
CA ARG A 13 -21.12 -14.62 -4.92
C ARG A 13 -22.49 -13.99 -4.74
N LYS A 14 -22.80 -12.96 -5.51
CA LYS A 14 -24.14 -12.34 -5.53
C LYS A 14 -25.04 -13.04 -6.56
N LYS A 15 -26.36 -13.03 -6.34
CA LYS A 15 -27.34 -13.55 -7.31
C LYS A 15 -27.28 -12.72 -8.59
N GLY A 16 -27.18 -13.36 -9.75
CA GLY A 16 -27.04 -12.70 -11.05
C GLY A 16 -25.62 -12.25 -11.42
N GLU A 17 -24.61 -12.56 -10.60
CA GLU A 17 -23.21 -12.22 -10.87
C GLU A 17 -22.48 -13.37 -11.62
N SER A 18 -21.66 -13.01 -12.61
CA SER A 18 -20.71 -13.95 -13.22
C SER A 18 -19.59 -14.32 -12.24
N PHE A 19 -19.01 -15.51 -12.37
CA PHE A 19 -17.89 -15.91 -11.53
C PHE A 19 -16.70 -14.94 -11.63
N GLU A 20 -16.43 -14.44 -12.84
CA GLU A 20 -15.33 -13.51 -13.10
C GLU A 20 -15.51 -12.18 -12.38
N ALA A 21 -16.73 -11.62 -12.36
CA ALA A 21 -17.01 -10.37 -11.64
C ALA A 21 -16.76 -10.52 -10.13
N MET A 22 -17.13 -11.67 -9.56
CA MET A 22 -16.85 -11.99 -8.16
C MET A 22 -15.33 -12.10 -7.90
N LEU A 23 -14.59 -12.78 -8.80
CA LEU A 23 -13.14 -12.92 -8.69
C LEU A 23 -12.44 -11.56 -8.74
N ARG A 24 -12.84 -10.67 -9.64
CA ARG A 24 -12.29 -9.30 -9.74
C ARG A 24 -12.48 -8.51 -8.43
N ARG A 25 -13.65 -8.62 -7.80
CA ARG A 25 -13.91 -8.03 -6.47
C ARG A 25 -12.98 -8.60 -5.40
N PHE A 26 -12.83 -9.93 -5.38
CA PHE A 26 -11.92 -10.59 -4.45
C PHE A 26 -10.48 -10.13 -4.63
N THR A 27 -9.98 -10.09 -5.86
CA THR A 27 -8.62 -9.63 -6.17
C THR A 27 -8.43 -8.17 -5.75
N LYS A 28 -9.38 -7.28 -6.05
CA LYS A 28 -9.33 -5.88 -5.61
C LYS A 28 -9.31 -5.76 -4.09
N ARG A 29 -10.14 -6.55 -3.40
CA ARG A 29 -10.19 -6.57 -1.92
C ARG A 29 -8.89 -7.09 -1.30
N ALA A 30 -8.30 -8.14 -1.88
CA ALA A 30 -7.01 -8.70 -1.44
C ALA A 30 -5.83 -7.76 -1.68
N GLN A 31 -5.89 -6.95 -2.74
CA GLN A 31 -4.92 -5.87 -2.99
C GLN A 31 -5.09 -4.73 -1.98
N GLN A 32 -6.33 -4.26 -1.77
CA GLN A 32 -6.64 -3.17 -0.84
C GLN A 32 -6.36 -3.53 0.62
N SER A 33 -6.56 -4.79 1.01
CA SER A 33 -6.25 -5.25 2.37
C SER A 33 -4.75 -5.29 2.66
N GLY A 34 -3.89 -5.22 1.64
CA GLY A 34 -2.43 -5.30 1.81
C GLY A 34 -1.92 -6.72 2.06
N LEU A 35 -2.79 -7.74 2.10
CA LEU A 35 -2.43 -9.13 2.36
C LEU A 35 -1.33 -9.64 1.41
N ILE A 36 -1.44 -9.28 0.12
CA ILE A 36 -0.44 -9.66 -0.89
C ILE A 36 0.93 -9.02 -0.59
N LEU A 37 0.95 -7.77 -0.10
CA LEU A 37 2.18 -7.07 0.25
C LEU A 37 2.82 -7.67 1.51
N GLU A 38 2.00 -8.00 2.51
CA GLU A 38 2.46 -8.65 3.73
C GLU A 38 3.03 -10.05 3.44
N ALA A 39 2.30 -10.87 2.67
CA ALA A 39 2.77 -12.19 2.24
C ALA A 39 4.11 -12.11 1.48
N LYS A 40 4.29 -11.10 0.62
CA LYS A 40 5.57 -10.85 -0.05
C LYS A 40 6.67 -10.43 0.91
N LYS A 41 6.36 -9.61 1.91
CA LYS A 41 7.32 -9.11 2.92
C LYS A 41 7.85 -10.23 3.81
N VAL A 42 7.00 -11.17 4.22
CA VAL A 42 7.36 -12.24 5.17
C VAL A 42 7.83 -13.53 4.48
N ARG A 43 7.77 -13.60 3.14
CA ARG A 43 8.15 -14.79 2.35
C ARG A 43 9.55 -15.32 2.67
N TYR A 44 10.48 -14.42 3.00
CA TYR A 44 11.88 -14.77 3.30
C TYR A 44 12.31 -14.14 4.62
N HIS A 45 13.31 -14.75 5.25
CA HIS A 45 13.92 -14.20 6.45
C HIS A 45 14.63 -12.87 6.13
N SER A 46 14.21 -11.80 6.81
CA SER A 46 14.89 -10.50 6.77
C SER A 46 15.68 -10.28 8.06
N LYS A 47 16.97 -9.93 7.94
CA LYS A 47 17.78 -9.51 9.10
C LYS A 47 17.22 -8.22 9.71
N LYS A 48 17.41 -8.04 11.03
CA LYS A 48 17.02 -6.81 11.72
C LYS A 48 17.81 -5.61 11.18
N THR A 49 17.14 -4.48 10.98
CA THR A 49 17.76 -3.23 10.53
C THR A 49 18.79 -2.73 11.55
N THR A 50 19.99 -2.41 11.10
CA THR A 50 21.04 -1.79 11.91
C THR A 50 20.84 -0.27 12.04
N LYS A 51 21.46 0.37 13.03
CA LYS A 51 21.36 1.84 13.21
C LYS A 51 21.86 2.60 11.98
N THR A 52 22.96 2.15 11.38
CA THR A 52 23.55 2.75 10.17
C THR A 52 22.59 2.65 8.98
N SER A 53 22.04 1.46 8.71
CA SER A 53 21.09 1.26 7.61
C SER A 53 19.80 2.08 7.79
N ALA A 54 19.32 2.21 9.03
CA ALA A 54 18.18 3.08 9.34
C ALA A 54 18.49 4.56 9.07
N LYS A 55 19.69 5.03 9.46
CA LYS A 55 20.16 6.41 9.21
C LYS A 55 20.27 6.71 7.72
N GLU A 56 20.90 5.84 6.94
CA GLU A 56 21.03 5.99 5.49
C GLU A 56 19.67 6.06 4.80
N ARG A 57 18.74 5.18 5.19
CA ARG A 57 17.36 5.21 4.67
C ARG A 57 16.67 6.54 4.97
N ALA A 58 16.85 7.07 6.17
CA ALA A 58 16.26 8.36 6.57
C ALA A 58 16.87 9.54 5.80
N LEU A 59 18.19 9.54 5.56
CA LEU A 59 18.86 10.56 4.75
C LEU A 59 18.37 10.54 3.30
N ARG A 60 18.33 9.36 2.66
CA ARG A 60 17.77 9.21 1.31
C ARG A 60 16.33 9.71 1.23
N ALA A 61 15.51 9.41 2.23
CA ALA A 61 14.12 9.87 2.24
C ALA A 61 14.00 11.39 2.27
N LYS A 62 14.89 12.09 3.00
CA LYS A 62 14.96 13.56 3.02
C LYS A 62 15.40 14.11 1.66
N GLU A 63 16.44 13.53 1.06
CA GLU A 63 16.95 13.94 -0.26
C GLU A 63 15.87 13.80 -1.34
N VAL A 64 15.17 12.66 -1.38
CA VAL A 64 14.09 12.42 -2.34
C VAL A 64 12.93 13.39 -2.13
N SER A 65 12.57 13.69 -0.88
CA SER A 65 11.54 14.69 -0.57
C SER A 65 11.95 16.07 -1.05
N ALA A 66 13.17 16.53 -0.74
CA ALA A 66 13.67 17.84 -1.14
C ALA A 66 13.74 17.97 -2.67
N LYS A 67 14.20 16.92 -3.36
CA LYS A 67 14.22 16.87 -4.83
C LYS A 67 12.81 16.96 -5.41
N ARG A 68 11.84 16.23 -4.84
CA ARG A 68 10.43 16.29 -5.26
C ARG A 68 9.88 17.71 -5.10
N ASP A 69 10.10 18.34 -3.96
CA ASP A 69 9.62 19.69 -3.68
C ASP A 69 10.23 20.71 -4.65
N TRP A 70 11.51 20.57 -5.00
CA TRP A 70 12.16 21.40 -6.00
C TRP A 70 11.60 21.20 -7.41
N LEU A 71 11.37 19.95 -7.82
CA LEU A 71 10.77 19.62 -9.13
C LEU A 71 9.35 20.17 -9.26
N ILE A 72 8.58 20.14 -8.18
CA ILE A 72 7.25 20.75 -8.11
C ILE A 72 7.35 22.27 -8.28
N LYS A 73 8.23 22.93 -7.51
CA LYS A 73 8.42 24.39 -7.57
C LYS A 73 8.88 24.88 -8.94
N THR A 74 9.71 24.09 -9.62
CA THR A 74 10.21 24.40 -10.97
C THR A 74 9.24 24.01 -12.09
N GLY A 75 8.08 23.45 -11.74
CA GLY A 75 7.05 23.03 -12.71
C GLY A 75 7.43 21.81 -13.54
N GLN A 76 8.56 21.17 -13.26
CA GLN A 76 9.02 19.94 -13.94
C GLN A 76 8.22 18.71 -13.48
N LEU A 77 7.56 18.80 -12.33
CA LEU A 77 6.67 17.77 -11.81
C LEU A 77 5.31 18.38 -11.46
N VAL A 78 4.23 17.81 -12.00
CA VAL A 78 2.88 18.19 -11.63
C VAL A 78 2.59 17.68 -10.22
N GLU A 79 2.04 18.53 -9.35
CA GLU A 79 1.51 18.08 -8.06
C GLU A 79 0.36 17.12 -8.32
N ASP A 80 0.62 15.82 -8.15
CA ASP A 80 -0.46 14.85 -8.19
C ASP A 80 -1.37 15.07 -6.98
N LYS A 81 -2.62 15.48 -7.25
CA LYS A 81 -3.67 15.70 -6.22
C LYS A 81 -3.98 14.41 -5.45
N TYR A 82 -3.57 13.25 -5.99
CA TYR A 82 -3.66 11.95 -5.35
C TYR A 82 -2.37 11.58 -4.60
N SER A 83 -1.74 12.52 -3.88
CA SER A 83 -0.74 12.15 -2.88
C SER A 83 -1.44 11.29 -1.83
N PHE A 84 -1.13 10.00 -1.76
CA PHE A 84 -1.64 9.11 -0.69
C PHE A 84 -1.28 9.77 0.64
N GLY A 85 -2.30 10.34 1.29
CA GLY A 85 -2.15 11.37 2.30
C GLY A 85 -1.10 11.03 3.36
N LYS A 86 -0.19 11.98 3.60
CA LYS A 86 0.33 12.19 4.96
C LYS A 86 -0.88 12.51 5.84
N LYS A 87 -1.51 11.49 6.44
CA LYS A 87 -2.26 11.71 7.68
C LYS A 87 -1.23 12.22 8.68
N ARG A 88 -1.28 13.53 8.93
CA ARG A 88 -0.63 14.16 10.07
C ARG A 88 -1.18 13.56 11.36
#